data_AF-A0A847ZZV3-F1
#
_entry.id   AF-A0A847ZZV3-F1
#
_cell.length_a   1.000
_cell.length_b   1.000
_cell.length_c   1.000
_cell.angle_alpha   90.00
_cell.angle_beta   90.00
_cell.angle_gamma   90.00
#
_symmetry.space_group_name_H-M   'P 1'
#
loop_
_entity.id
_entity.type
_entity.pdbx_description
1 polymer ?
#
loop_
_entity_poly.entity_id
_entity_poly.type
_entity_poly.pdbx_seq_one_letter_code
_entity_poly.pdbx_strand_id
1 'polypeptide(L)'
;TFIVPSIVDRDPVAIAIGTEGTAPVLAQGIRARIDAMLPVALGSLAARAQSLREKVAGLVPQGNRRRAFWQEFFFGAPREALEEGDAVAFELALHDAIYATSKPAQGRVSLIGTGPGDPELLTLKAHRKLHEADVIVHDGRVSPAILEMARRDAVRIPVAAPSDILPVLLAETAKGLHVVRLNANGRTAVEHAALLAAGIAVDVVPGVAATDAVPAKRPVANSRKQNPTPTVISFPVREDIRDEILRSAS
;
A
#
# COMPACT_ATOMS: atom_id res chain seq x y z
N THR A 1 -4.25 40.03 -8.99
CA THR A 1 -4.70 40.57 -7.69
C THR A 1 -4.29 39.59 -6.61
N PHE A 2 -3.59 40.03 -5.56
CA PHE A 2 -3.20 39.18 -4.43
C PHE A 2 -4.19 39.38 -3.29
N ILE A 3 -4.72 38.30 -2.73
CA ILE A 3 -5.70 38.34 -1.63
C ILE A 3 -5.03 37.77 -0.39
N VAL A 4 -5.04 38.55 0.70
CA VAL A 4 -4.45 38.13 1.98
C VAL A 4 -5.33 37.03 2.59
N PRO A 5 -4.81 35.82 2.83
CA PRO A 5 -5.58 34.74 3.44
C PRO A 5 -5.72 34.93 4.96
N SER A 6 -6.68 34.25 5.56
CA SER A 6 -6.71 34.05 7.01
C SER A 6 -5.63 33.03 7.40
N ILE A 7 -4.75 33.37 8.34
CA ILE A 7 -3.62 32.51 8.73
C ILE A 7 -3.84 31.97 10.15
N VAL A 8 -3.60 30.67 10.37
CA VAL A 8 -3.35 30.08 11.69
C VAL A 8 -1.85 29.88 11.81
N ASP A 9 -1.26 30.39 12.89
CA ASP A 9 0.19 30.40 13.09
C ASP A 9 0.56 29.59 14.34
N ARG A 10 1.49 28.65 14.15
CA ARG A 10 2.12 27.77 15.11
C ARG A 10 3.59 27.58 14.70
N ASP A 11 4.30 28.70 14.46
CA ASP A 11 5.69 28.75 13.97
C ASP A 11 6.55 27.54 14.43
N PRO A 12 7.15 26.78 13.50
CA PRO A 12 7.22 26.97 12.04
C PRO A 12 6.01 26.45 11.23
N VAL A 13 4.95 25.97 11.88
CA VAL A 13 3.75 25.44 11.20
C VAL A 13 2.74 26.56 10.97
N ALA A 14 2.37 26.80 9.71
CA ALA A 14 1.35 27.77 9.35
C ALA A 14 0.29 27.17 8.42
N ILE A 15 -0.96 27.59 8.58
CA ILE A 15 -2.08 27.23 7.71
C ILE A 15 -2.69 28.51 7.15
N ALA A 16 -2.74 28.62 5.82
CA ALA A 16 -3.38 29.74 5.13
C ALA A 16 -4.73 29.29 4.54
N ILE A 17 -5.78 30.08 4.81
CA ILE A 17 -7.16 29.81 4.42
C ILE A 17 -7.62 30.94 3.50
N GLY A 18 -7.89 30.61 2.24
CA GLY A 18 -8.35 31.55 1.22
C GLY A 18 -9.76 31.21 0.72
N THR A 19 -10.56 32.25 0.43
CA THR A 19 -11.86 32.14 -0.25
C THR A 19 -11.92 32.99 -1.52
N GLU A 20 -10.75 33.36 -2.05
CA GLU A 20 -10.61 34.26 -3.21
C GLU A 20 -11.38 35.59 -3.05
N GLY A 21 -11.58 36.03 -1.80
CA GLY A 21 -12.33 37.25 -1.48
C GLY A 21 -13.86 37.08 -1.48
N THR A 22 -14.38 35.92 -1.88
CA THR A 22 -15.81 35.66 -2.03
C THR A 22 -16.53 35.53 -0.68
N ALA A 23 -15.86 35.00 0.35
CA ALA A 23 -16.47 34.73 1.64
C ALA A 23 -15.48 34.93 2.81
N PRO A 24 -15.17 36.18 3.19
CA PRO A 24 -14.21 36.47 4.27
C PRO A 24 -14.67 35.94 5.63
N VAL A 25 -15.98 36.00 5.92
CA VAL A 25 -16.56 35.48 7.17
C VAL A 25 -16.41 33.96 7.28
N LEU A 26 -16.56 33.24 6.16
CA LEU A 26 -16.32 31.79 6.12
C LEU A 26 -14.85 31.46 6.40
N ALA A 27 -13.91 32.21 5.79
CA ALA A 27 -12.48 32.03 6.04
C ALA A 27 -12.12 32.23 7.52
N GLN A 28 -12.72 33.23 8.18
CA GLN A 28 -12.55 33.47 9.62
C GLN A 28 -13.13 32.34 10.47
N GLY A 29 -14.32 31.84 10.15
CA GLY A 29 -14.93 30.70 10.86
C GLY A 29 -14.08 29.43 10.77
N ILE A 30 -13.55 29.12 9.59
CA ILE A 30 -12.62 28.00 9.39
C ILE A 30 -11.33 28.22 10.18
N ARG A 31 -10.75 29.43 10.14
CA ARG A 31 -9.56 29.78 10.90
C ARG A 31 -9.76 29.52 12.39
N ALA A 32 -10.85 30.02 12.96
CA ALA A 32 -11.15 29.84 14.38
C ALA A 32 -11.29 28.36 14.76
N ARG A 33 -11.94 27.56 13.91
CA ARG A 33 -12.09 26.12 14.15
C ARG A 33 -10.75 25.39 14.12
N ILE A 34 -9.92 25.69 13.12
CA ILE A 34 -8.58 25.10 13.00
C ILE A 34 -7.69 25.52 14.16
N ASP A 35 -7.66 26.81 14.49
CA ASP A 35 -6.87 27.34 15.61
C ASP A 35 -7.22 26.67 16.94
N ALA A 36 -8.50 26.41 17.18
CA ALA A 36 -8.97 25.67 18.36
C ALA A 36 -8.61 24.17 18.35
N MET A 37 -8.42 23.57 17.17
CA MET A 37 -8.07 22.14 17.03
C MET A 37 -6.57 21.89 17.13
N LEU A 38 -5.73 22.88 16.83
CA LEU A 38 -4.28 22.70 16.82
C LEU A 38 -3.67 22.87 18.23
N PRO A 39 -2.90 21.87 18.72
CA PRO A 39 -2.18 22.00 19.97
C PRO A 39 -1.25 23.21 19.99
N VAL A 40 -1.14 23.86 21.14
CA VAL A 40 -0.22 25.00 21.33
C VAL A 40 1.24 24.56 21.17
N ALA A 41 1.57 23.33 21.58
CA ALA A 41 2.91 22.75 21.50
C ALA A 41 3.34 22.36 20.06
N LEU A 42 2.50 22.57 19.04
CA LEU A 42 2.82 22.14 17.68
C LEU A 42 4.09 22.82 17.12
N GLY A 43 4.31 24.10 17.47
CA GLY A 43 5.49 24.84 17.05
C GLY A 43 6.78 24.29 17.64
N SER A 44 6.81 24.06 18.97
CA SER A 44 7.97 23.46 19.63
C SER A 44 8.25 22.03 19.15
N LEU A 45 7.21 21.25 18.92
CA LEU A 45 7.33 19.90 18.35
C LEU A 45 7.93 19.92 16.94
N ALA A 46 7.50 20.85 16.08
CA ALA A 46 8.03 21.00 14.73
C ALA A 46 9.49 21.51 14.73
N ALA A 47 9.83 22.46 15.61
CA ALA A 47 11.21 22.90 15.79
C ALA A 47 12.12 21.76 16.28
N ARG A 48 11.64 20.93 17.22
CA ARG A 48 12.36 19.75 17.69
C ARG A 48 12.54 18.72 16.56
N ALA A 49 11.50 18.46 15.76
CA ALA A 49 11.59 17.60 14.58
C ALA A 49 12.65 18.09 13.58
N GLN A 50 12.71 19.40 13.33
CA GLN A 50 13.71 20.00 12.43
C GLN A 50 15.13 19.72 12.93
N SER A 51 15.39 19.89 14.23
CA SER A 51 16.71 19.61 14.82
C SER A 51 17.10 18.12 14.76
N LEU A 52 16.12 17.23 14.77
CA LEU A 52 16.33 15.78 14.75
C LEU A 52 16.43 15.19 13.34
N ARG A 53 16.07 15.95 12.30
CA ARG A 53 15.92 15.45 10.94
C ARG A 53 17.17 14.74 10.41
N GLU A 54 18.35 15.36 10.56
CA GLU A 54 19.63 14.78 10.12
C GLU A 54 20.00 13.53 10.92
N LYS A 55 19.82 13.59 12.25
CA LYS A 55 20.10 12.45 13.15
C LYS A 55 19.22 11.25 12.79
N VAL A 56 17.93 11.46 12.59
CA VAL A 56 16.98 10.41 12.19
C VAL A 56 17.31 9.92 10.78
N ALA A 57 17.72 10.80 9.87
CA ALA A 57 18.09 10.40 8.52
C ALA A 57 19.30 9.46 8.49
N GLY A 58 20.26 9.64 9.41
CA GLY A 58 21.42 8.77 9.56
C GLY A 58 21.15 7.44 10.29
N LEU A 59 20.16 7.39 11.19
CA LEU A 59 19.88 6.21 12.02
C LEU A 59 18.72 5.34 11.50
N VAL A 60 17.73 5.95 10.86
CA VAL A 60 16.49 5.28 10.44
C VAL A 60 16.42 5.19 8.90
N PRO A 61 16.32 3.96 8.34
CA PRO A 61 16.20 3.75 6.91
C PRO A 61 15.01 4.51 6.29
N GLN A 62 15.16 4.88 5.01
CA GLN A 62 14.11 5.60 4.27
C GLN A 62 12.81 4.79 4.12
N GLY A 63 11.74 5.46 3.67
CA GLY A 63 10.44 4.85 3.42
C GLY A 63 9.60 4.65 4.69
N ASN A 64 8.96 3.49 4.81
CA ASN A 64 8.01 3.17 5.86
C ASN A 64 8.58 3.33 7.26
N ARG A 65 9.85 2.97 7.49
CA ARG A 65 10.47 3.04 8.83
C ARG A 65 10.60 4.48 9.31
N ARG A 66 11.10 5.37 8.45
CA ARG A 66 11.19 6.81 8.76
C ARG A 66 9.79 7.43 8.92
N ARG A 67 8.82 7.01 8.11
CA ARG A 67 7.43 7.46 8.27
C ARG A 67 6.84 6.99 9.61
N ALA A 68 7.05 5.73 9.97
CA ALA A 68 6.59 5.18 11.26
C ALA A 68 7.23 5.92 12.43
N PHE A 69 8.52 6.24 12.34
CA PHE A 69 9.19 7.09 13.33
C PHE A 69 8.51 8.44 13.46
N TRP A 70 8.28 9.17 12.35
CA TRP A 70 7.64 10.48 12.41
C TRP A 70 6.19 10.40 12.86
N GLN A 71 5.47 9.34 12.50
CA GLN A 71 4.12 9.09 12.99
C GLN A 71 4.11 8.92 14.51
N GLU A 72 5.03 8.12 15.06
CA GLU A 72 5.18 7.97 16.50
C GLU A 72 5.61 9.29 17.17
N PHE A 73 6.56 10.01 16.57
CA PHE A 73 7.04 11.28 17.10
C PHE A 73 5.93 12.34 17.19
N PHE A 74 5.10 12.48 16.14
CA PHE A 74 4.07 13.52 16.08
C PHE A 74 2.75 13.12 16.74
N PHE A 75 2.48 11.82 16.91
CA PHE A 75 1.16 11.36 17.37
C PHE A 75 1.22 10.36 18.53
N GLY A 76 2.40 10.05 19.06
CA GLY A 76 2.61 9.10 20.15
C GLY A 76 3.39 9.71 21.32
N ALA A 77 4.15 8.86 22.01
CA ALA A 77 4.75 9.18 23.31
C ALA A 77 5.72 10.38 23.30
N PRO A 78 6.55 10.62 22.26
CA PRO A 78 7.42 11.79 22.24
C PRO A 78 6.65 13.13 22.27
N ARG A 79 5.49 13.21 21.62
CA ARG A 79 4.65 14.41 21.68
C ARG A 79 4.11 14.62 23.09
N GLU A 80 3.56 13.56 23.70
CA GLU A 80 2.92 13.62 25.02
C GLU A 80 3.92 14.09 26.08
N ALA A 81 5.11 13.49 26.11
CA ALA A 81 6.17 13.91 27.03
C ALA A 81 6.62 15.36 26.82
N LEU A 82 6.65 15.84 25.56
CA LEU A 82 7.00 17.23 25.26
C LEU A 82 5.91 18.21 25.74
N GLU A 83 4.63 17.85 25.58
CA GLU A 83 3.49 18.63 26.04
C GLU A 83 3.43 18.73 27.58
N GLU A 84 3.81 17.66 28.27
CA GLU A 84 3.93 17.61 29.74
C GLU A 84 5.18 18.32 30.27
N GLY A 85 6.16 18.62 29.40
CA GLY A 85 7.42 19.23 29.78
C GLY A 85 8.40 18.27 30.47
N ASP A 86 8.18 16.96 30.38
CA ASP A 86 9.08 15.94 30.93
C ASP A 86 10.21 15.63 29.94
N ALA A 87 11.36 16.27 30.18
CA ALA A 87 12.55 16.10 29.34
C ALA A 87 13.11 14.66 29.38
N VAL A 88 12.97 13.95 30.51
CA VAL A 88 13.50 12.59 30.65
C VAL A 88 12.62 11.61 29.88
N ALA A 89 11.30 11.72 30.06
CA ALA A 89 10.34 10.92 29.30
C ALA A 89 10.45 11.18 27.79
N PHE A 90 10.68 12.43 27.38
CA PHE A 90 10.87 12.78 25.98
C PHE A 90 12.10 12.07 25.37
N GLU A 91 13.25 12.16 26.02
CA GLU A 91 14.48 11.53 25.50
C GLU A 91 14.37 10.00 25.49
N LEU A 92 13.69 9.40 26.47
CA LEU A 92 13.41 7.96 26.49
C LEU A 92 12.48 7.53 25.36
N ALA A 93 11.34 8.21 25.19
CA ALA A 93 10.38 7.92 24.12
C ALA A 93 11.01 8.12 22.73
N LEU A 94 11.86 9.13 22.57
CA LEU A 94 12.62 9.37 21.35
C LEU A 94 13.61 8.22 21.09
N HIS A 95 14.35 7.78 22.12
CA HIS A 95 15.26 6.64 22.01
C HIS A 95 14.51 5.38 21.58
N ASP A 96 13.38 5.07 22.22
CA ASP A 96 12.56 3.90 21.92
C ASP A 96 12.01 3.94 20.49
N ALA A 97 11.51 5.09 20.05
CA ALA A 97 11.02 5.26 18.68
C ALA A 97 12.13 5.07 17.63
N ILE A 98 13.34 5.61 17.88
CA ILE A 98 14.50 5.39 17.00
C ILE A 98 14.91 3.92 17.03
N TYR A 99 14.99 3.29 18.21
CA TYR A 99 15.40 1.90 18.35
C TYR A 99 14.44 0.95 17.62
N ALA A 100 13.13 1.14 17.84
CA ALA A 100 12.09 0.34 17.20
C ALA A 100 12.11 0.44 15.66
N THR A 101 12.44 1.60 15.11
CA THR A 101 12.43 1.85 13.66
C THR A 101 13.78 1.68 12.97
N SER A 102 14.89 1.69 13.72
CA SER A 102 16.23 1.41 13.20
C SER A 102 16.53 -0.08 13.13
N LYS A 103 15.93 -0.90 14.01
CA LYS A 103 16.14 -2.35 14.03
C LYS A 103 15.86 -2.96 12.65
N PRO A 104 16.75 -3.85 12.14
CA PRO A 104 16.50 -4.55 10.88
C PRO A 104 15.25 -5.41 11.01
N ALA A 105 14.16 -4.97 10.37
CA ALA A 105 13.00 -5.81 10.13
C ALA A 105 13.33 -6.79 9.00
N GLN A 106 12.78 -8.00 9.09
CA GLN A 106 12.84 -8.95 7.97
C GLN A 106 12.11 -8.35 6.77
N GLY A 107 12.75 -8.37 5.60
CA GLY A 107 12.12 -7.96 4.36
C GLY A 107 10.94 -8.87 4.04
N ARG A 108 9.94 -8.30 3.38
CA ARG A 108 8.75 -9.05 2.94
C ARG A 108 8.41 -8.70 1.50
N VAL A 109 7.87 -9.68 0.77
CA VAL A 109 7.42 -9.49 -0.60
C VAL A 109 5.91 -9.61 -0.67
N SER A 110 5.26 -8.64 -1.33
CA SER A 110 3.86 -8.79 -1.75
C SER A 110 3.82 -9.02 -3.26
N LEU A 111 3.38 -10.20 -3.68
CA LEU A 111 3.18 -10.56 -5.09
C LEU A 111 1.75 -10.17 -5.47
N ILE A 112 1.58 -9.16 -6.31
CA ILE A 112 0.28 -8.55 -6.61
C ILE A 112 -0.08 -8.76 -8.07
N GLY A 113 -1.23 -9.39 -8.31
CA GLY A 113 -1.87 -9.39 -9.62
C GLY A 113 -2.56 -8.06 -9.91
N THR A 114 -2.16 -7.34 -10.97
CA THR A 114 -2.75 -6.04 -11.33
C THR A 114 -4.02 -6.15 -12.17
N GLY A 115 -4.37 -7.35 -12.63
CA GLY A 115 -5.48 -7.57 -13.55
C GLY A 115 -5.23 -6.92 -14.93
N PRO A 116 -6.29 -6.58 -15.70
CA PRO A 116 -6.17 -6.15 -17.09
C PRO A 116 -5.60 -4.74 -17.27
N GLY A 117 -5.29 -4.01 -16.19
CA GLY A 117 -4.64 -2.70 -16.23
C GLY A 117 -5.54 -1.51 -15.87
N ASP A 118 -6.84 -1.74 -15.65
CA ASP A 118 -7.76 -0.74 -15.10
C ASP A 118 -7.54 -0.56 -13.59
N PRO A 119 -7.20 0.65 -13.11
CA PRO A 119 -7.09 0.95 -11.67
C PRO A 119 -8.31 0.56 -10.84
N GLU A 120 -9.52 0.63 -11.39
CA GLU A 120 -10.76 0.28 -10.67
C GLU A 120 -10.90 -1.23 -10.43
N LEU A 121 -10.19 -2.04 -11.23
CA LEU A 121 -10.14 -3.50 -11.07
C LEU A 121 -9.03 -3.96 -10.12
N LEU A 122 -8.25 -3.02 -9.57
CA LEU A 122 -7.28 -3.33 -8.55
C LEU A 122 -8.01 -3.69 -7.25
N THR A 123 -7.66 -4.84 -6.66
CA THR A 123 -8.30 -5.24 -5.40
C THR A 123 -7.96 -4.27 -4.26
N LEU A 124 -8.88 -4.11 -3.31
CA LEU A 124 -8.62 -3.27 -2.12
C LEU A 124 -7.38 -3.74 -1.34
N LYS A 125 -7.09 -5.05 -1.32
CA LYS A 125 -5.87 -5.59 -0.69
C LYS A 125 -4.62 -5.13 -1.47
N ALA A 126 -4.65 -5.18 -2.80
CA ALA A 126 -3.55 -4.75 -3.64
C ALA A 126 -3.27 -3.24 -3.49
N HIS A 127 -4.33 -2.42 -3.47
CA HIS A 127 -4.21 -0.99 -3.22
C HIS A 127 -3.56 -0.67 -1.86
N ARG A 128 -3.99 -1.34 -0.79
CA ARG A 128 -3.35 -1.18 0.55
C ARG A 128 -1.87 -1.55 0.51
N LYS A 129 -1.53 -2.68 -0.12
CA LYS A 129 -0.14 -3.13 -0.23
C LYS A 129 0.74 -2.17 -1.05
N LEU A 130 0.20 -1.54 -2.09
CA LEU A 130 0.91 -0.50 -2.86
C LEU A 130 1.21 0.75 -2.02
N HIS A 131 0.29 1.15 -1.14
CA HIS A 131 0.53 2.25 -0.21
C HIS A 131 1.56 1.91 0.88
N GLU A 132 1.62 0.65 1.28
CA GLU A 132 2.62 0.12 2.22
C GLU A 132 3.96 -0.20 1.55
N ALA A 133 4.12 -0.06 0.23
CA ALA A 133 5.34 -0.47 -0.46
C ALA A 133 6.48 0.52 -0.23
N ASP A 134 7.69 0.00 0.03
CA ASP A 134 8.91 0.81 -0.05
C ASP A 134 9.51 0.78 -1.44
N VAL A 135 9.44 -0.39 -2.08
CA VAL A 135 9.93 -0.62 -3.45
C VAL A 135 8.84 -1.31 -4.26
N ILE A 136 8.64 -0.86 -5.48
CA ILE A 136 7.72 -1.44 -6.44
C ILE A 136 8.50 -1.93 -7.64
N VAL A 137 8.54 -3.25 -7.81
CA VAL A 137 9.15 -3.93 -8.95
C VAL A 137 8.04 -4.25 -9.94
N HIS A 138 8.11 -3.65 -11.14
CA HIS A 138 7.08 -3.84 -12.17
C HIS A 138 7.72 -4.15 -13.53
N ASP A 139 6.95 -4.77 -14.40
CA ASP A 139 7.32 -4.94 -15.81
C ASP A 139 6.63 -3.88 -16.67
N GLY A 140 6.95 -3.86 -17.97
CA GLY A 140 6.38 -2.91 -18.93
C GLY A 140 4.90 -3.14 -19.27
N ARG A 141 4.25 -4.20 -18.77
CA ARG A 141 2.82 -4.47 -19.03
C ARG A 141 1.91 -3.85 -17.97
N VAL A 142 2.47 -3.38 -16.86
CA VAL A 142 1.71 -2.72 -15.80
C VAL A 142 1.32 -1.30 -16.24
N SER A 143 0.04 -0.98 -16.11
CA SER A 143 -0.50 0.34 -16.47
C SER A 143 0.13 1.45 -15.62
N PRO A 144 0.54 2.59 -16.22
CA PRO A 144 1.03 3.75 -15.49
C PRO A 144 0.03 4.25 -14.44
N ALA A 145 -1.28 4.17 -14.72
CA ALA A 145 -2.31 4.60 -13.79
C ALA A 145 -2.30 3.81 -12.47
N ILE A 146 -1.94 2.51 -12.52
CA ILE A 146 -1.77 1.68 -11.31
C ILE A 146 -0.50 2.08 -10.55
N LEU A 147 0.57 2.43 -11.26
CA LEU A 147 1.81 2.92 -10.64
C LEU A 147 1.58 4.27 -9.94
N GLU A 148 0.70 5.12 -10.46
CA GLU A 148 0.34 6.39 -9.83
C GLU A 148 -0.52 6.23 -8.56
N MET A 149 -1.17 5.08 -8.36
CA MET A 149 -1.83 4.76 -7.09
C MET A 149 -0.82 4.45 -5.97
N ALA A 150 0.43 4.17 -6.33
CA ALA A 150 1.46 3.94 -5.34
C ALA A 150 1.77 5.19 -4.53
N ARG A 151 2.36 4.95 -3.37
CA ARG A 151 2.92 6.01 -2.53
C ARG A 151 4.00 6.80 -3.30
N ARG A 152 4.03 8.14 -3.15
CA ARG A 152 4.97 9.03 -3.86
C ARG A 152 6.45 8.79 -3.54
N ASP A 153 6.78 8.38 -2.32
CA ASP A 153 8.14 8.04 -1.88
C ASP A 153 8.46 6.54 -2.03
N ALA A 154 7.62 5.75 -2.71
CA ALA A 154 7.98 4.39 -3.08
C ALA A 154 8.95 4.41 -4.27
N VAL A 155 10.07 3.69 -4.15
CA VAL A 155 11.04 3.53 -5.25
C VAL A 155 10.44 2.61 -6.30
N ARG A 156 10.36 3.06 -7.55
CA ARG A 156 9.83 2.28 -8.67
C ARG A 156 11.00 1.71 -9.48
N ILE A 157 11.10 0.39 -9.57
CA ILE A 157 12.15 -0.31 -10.32
C ILE A 157 11.49 -1.01 -11.51
N PRO A 158 11.64 -0.45 -12.74
CA PRO A 158 11.20 -1.13 -13.94
C PRO A 158 12.17 -2.25 -14.28
N VAL A 159 11.64 -3.46 -14.55
CA VAL A 159 12.43 -4.62 -14.95
C VAL A 159 11.99 -5.08 -16.34
N ALA A 160 12.92 -5.14 -17.28
CA ALA A 160 12.65 -5.51 -18.66
C ALA A 160 12.63 -7.04 -18.87
N ALA A 161 13.61 -7.75 -18.30
CA ALA A 161 13.75 -9.19 -18.44
C ALA A 161 13.18 -9.96 -17.23
N PRO A 162 12.38 -11.02 -17.43
CA PRO A 162 11.84 -11.80 -16.32
C PRO A 162 12.91 -12.41 -15.39
N SER A 163 14.11 -12.70 -15.92
CA SER A 163 15.26 -13.21 -15.18
C SER A 163 15.77 -12.25 -14.10
N ASP A 164 15.61 -10.95 -14.30
CA ASP A 164 16.18 -9.91 -13.42
C ASP A 164 15.26 -9.60 -12.24
N ILE A 165 14.01 -10.07 -12.28
CA ILE A 165 13.02 -9.82 -11.23
C ILE A 165 13.48 -10.42 -9.91
N LEU A 166 13.81 -11.71 -9.89
CA LEU A 166 14.15 -12.41 -8.65
C LEU A 166 15.41 -11.85 -7.96
N PRO A 167 16.54 -11.58 -8.66
CA PRO A 167 17.69 -10.90 -8.07
C PRO A 167 17.34 -9.55 -7.41
N VAL A 168 16.51 -8.73 -8.07
CA VAL A 168 16.08 -7.43 -7.53
C VAL A 168 15.21 -7.63 -6.28
N LEU A 169 14.26 -8.59 -6.30
CA LEU A 169 13.44 -8.89 -5.14
C LEU A 169 14.28 -9.33 -3.94
N LEU A 170 15.27 -10.20 -4.15
CA LEU A 170 16.17 -10.66 -3.09
C LEU A 170 17.07 -9.54 -2.55
N ALA A 171 17.63 -8.70 -3.43
CA ALA A 171 18.49 -7.60 -3.02
C ALA A 171 17.75 -6.54 -2.20
N GLU A 172 16.53 -6.16 -2.60
CA GLU A 172 15.75 -5.14 -1.90
C GLU A 172 15.14 -5.68 -0.59
N THR A 173 14.74 -6.96 -0.56
CA THR A 173 14.26 -7.59 0.68
C THR A 173 15.38 -7.81 1.69
N ALA A 174 16.62 -8.05 1.27
CA ALA A 174 17.78 -8.15 2.16
C ALA A 174 18.04 -6.84 2.94
N LYS A 175 17.62 -5.69 2.40
CA LYS A 175 17.63 -4.40 3.11
C LYS A 175 16.52 -4.27 4.17
N GLY A 176 15.64 -5.28 4.27
CA GLY A 176 14.50 -5.30 5.18
C GLY A 176 13.33 -4.43 4.73
N LEU A 177 13.24 -4.16 3.42
CA LEU A 177 12.18 -3.33 2.83
C LEU A 177 10.93 -4.17 2.52
N HIS A 178 9.78 -3.50 2.44
CA HIS A 178 8.59 -4.10 1.86
C HIS A 178 8.60 -3.92 0.34
N VAL A 179 8.82 -5.03 -0.37
CA VAL A 179 8.92 -5.03 -1.83
C VAL A 179 7.62 -5.54 -2.43
N VAL A 180 6.99 -4.75 -3.29
CA VAL A 180 5.81 -5.13 -4.05
C VAL A 180 6.22 -5.52 -5.46
N ARG A 181 5.89 -6.74 -5.89
CA ARG A 181 5.99 -7.17 -7.29
C ARG A 181 4.63 -7.04 -7.95
N LEU A 182 4.50 -6.13 -8.90
CA LEU A 182 3.31 -5.99 -9.72
C LEU A 182 3.41 -6.90 -10.95
N ASN A 183 2.42 -7.78 -11.13
CA ASN A 183 2.36 -8.68 -12.27
C ASN A 183 1.00 -8.60 -12.97
N ALA A 184 1.02 -8.26 -14.26
CA ALA A 184 -0.18 -8.17 -15.10
C ALA A 184 -0.85 -9.52 -15.39
N ASN A 185 -0.10 -10.62 -15.45
CA ASN A 185 -0.65 -11.92 -15.83
C ASN A 185 -1.03 -12.81 -14.63
N GLY A 186 -0.79 -12.35 -13.40
CA GLY A 186 -1.09 -13.07 -12.16
C GLY A 186 -0.27 -14.35 -11.93
N ARG A 187 0.73 -14.66 -12.77
CA ARG A 187 1.59 -15.85 -12.64
C ARG A 187 2.82 -15.53 -11.82
N THR A 188 2.78 -15.84 -10.53
CA THR A 188 3.88 -15.53 -9.60
C THR A 188 4.43 -16.78 -8.89
N ALA A 189 4.14 -17.98 -9.42
CA ALA A 189 4.46 -19.25 -8.76
C ALA A 189 5.98 -19.50 -8.66
N VAL A 190 6.74 -19.10 -9.68
CA VAL A 190 8.20 -19.26 -9.71
C VAL A 190 8.86 -18.33 -8.70
N GLU A 191 8.47 -17.06 -8.69
CA GLU A 191 8.98 -16.09 -7.71
C GLU A 191 8.58 -16.47 -6.29
N HIS A 192 7.34 -16.90 -6.09
CA HIS A 192 6.84 -17.35 -4.80
C HIS A 192 7.66 -18.53 -4.24
N ALA A 193 7.90 -19.56 -5.05
CA ALA A 193 8.70 -20.71 -4.63
C ALA A 193 10.15 -20.32 -4.28
N ALA A 194 10.77 -19.46 -5.09
CA ALA A 194 12.13 -19.01 -4.86
C ALA A 194 12.27 -18.15 -3.59
N LEU A 195 11.31 -17.27 -3.32
CA LEU A 195 11.29 -16.42 -2.13
C LEU A 195 11.03 -17.23 -0.85
N LEU A 196 10.16 -18.24 -0.91
CA LEU A 196 9.97 -19.18 0.20
C LEU A 196 11.23 -19.99 0.49
N ALA A 197 11.94 -20.46 -0.54
CA ALA A 197 13.21 -21.17 -0.37
C ALA A 197 14.29 -20.28 0.27
N ALA A 198 14.23 -18.96 0.07
CA ALA A 198 15.10 -17.98 0.70
C ALA A 198 14.66 -17.57 2.12
N GLY A 199 13.56 -18.12 2.65
CA GLY A 199 13.05 -17.79 3.98
C GLY A 199 12.41 -16.40 4.10
N ILE A 200 12.01 -15.79 2.97
CA ILE A 200 11.40 -14.46 2.94
C ILE A 200 9.89 -14.58 3.14
N ALA A 201 9.31 -13.69 3.95
CA ALA A 201 7.86 -13.63 4.11
C ALA A 201 7.19 -13.14 2.82
N VAL A 202 6.29 -13.96 2.24
CA VAL A 202 5.57 -13.63 1.00
C VAL A 202 4.07 -13.58 1.23
N ASP A 203 3.43 -12.50 0.78
CA ASP A 203 1.96 -12.39 0.69
C ASP A 203 1.55 -12.35 -0.78
N VAL A 204 0.63 -13.23 -1.19
CA VAL A 204 0.11 -13.26 -2.54
C VAL A 204 -1.26 -12.59 -2.56
N VAL A 205 -1.40 -11.56 -3.40
CA VAL A 205 -2.66 -10.86 -3.64
C VAL A 205 -3.14 -11.18 -5.05
N PRO A 206 -4.17 -12.02 -5.20
CA PRO A 206 -4.69 -12.34 -6.52
C PRO A 206 -5.29 -11.08 -7.16
N GLY A 207 -5.05 -10.94 -8.46
CA GLY A 207 -5.69 -9.93 -9.29
C GLY A 207 -6.96 -10.48 -9.95
N VAL A 208 -7.77 -9.58 -10.50
CA VAL A 208 -8.89 -9.98 -11.38
C VAL A 208 -8.29 -10.65 -12.62
N ALA A 209 -8.69 -11.90 -12.89
CA ALA A 209 -8.21 -12.63 -14.06
C ALA A 209 -8.63 -11.92 -15.35
N ALA A 210 -7.74 -11.86 -16.34
CA ALA A 210 -8.02 -11.25 -17.63
C ALA A 210 -8.97 -12.08 -18.53
N THR A 211 -9.53 -13.20 -18.03
CA THR A 211 -10.54 -13.99 -18.76
C THR A 211 -11.81 -13.17 -18.88
N ASP A 212 -12.04 -12.65 -20.09
CA ASP A 212 -13.26 -12.02 -20.55
C ASP A 212 -13.73 -10.80 -19.72
N ALA A 213 -12.92 -9.75 -19.71
CA ALA A 213 -13.48 -8.39 -19.67
C ALA A 213 -14.21 -8.09 -21.00
N VAL A 214 -15.24 -8.88 -21.31
CA VAL A 214 -16.29 -8.43 -22.23
C VAL A 214 -16.92 -7.21 -21.55
N PRO A 215 -17.06 -6.07 -22.22
CA PRO A 215 -17.64 -4.89 -21.60
C PRO A 215 -19.03 -5.24 -21.10
N ALA A 216 -19.24 -5.15 -19.78
CA ALA A 216 -20.54 -5.15 -19.15
C ALA A 216 -21.31 -3.87 -19.51
N LYS A 217 -21.64 -3.72 -20.80
CA LYS A 217 -22.61 -2.77 -21.33
C LYS A 217 -23.48 -3.50 -22.34
N ARG A 218 -24.20 -4.51 -21.84
CA ARG A 218 -25.46 -4.91 -22.46
C ARG A 218 -26.50 -4.92 -21.35
N PRO A 219 -27.52 -4.05 -21.40
CA PRO A 219 -28.57 -4.08 -20.39
C PRO A 219 -29.24 -5.45 -20.51
N VAL A 220 -29.09 -6.28 -19.49
CA VAL A 220 -29.86 -7.52 -19.37
C VAL A 220 -31.30 -7.09 -19.11
N ALA A 221 -32.14 -7.22 -20.13
CA ALA A 221 -33.57 -7.04 -20.00
C ALA A 221 -34.09 -8.09 -19.00
N ASN A 222 -34.75 -7.62 -17.93
CA ASN A 222 -35.46 -8.45 -16.98
C ASN A 222 -36.62 -9.19 -17.67
N SER A 223 -36.44 -10.45 -18.03
CA SER A 223 -37.56 -11.35 -18.33
C SER A 223 -37.84 -12.25 -17.12
N ARG A 224 -38.89 -11.89 -16.37
CA ARG A 224 -39.53 -12.74 -15.37
C ARG A 224 -40.08 -14.02 -16.03
N LYS A 225 -39.92 -15.14 -15.30
CA LYS A 225 -40.62 -16.44 -15.40
C LYS A 225 -40.22 -17.36 -16.56
N GLN A 226 -39.34 -18.32 -16.26
CA GLN A 226 -39.60 -19.77 -16.44
C GLN A 226 -38.48 -20.54 -15.74
N ASN A 227 -38.85 -21.45 -14.81
CA ASN A 227 -37.93 -22.43 -14.23
C ASN A 227 -37.40 -23.33 -15.35
N PRO A 228 -36.07 -23.50 -15.53
CA PRO A 228 -35.58 -24.64 -16.28
C PRO A 228 -35.48 -25.85 -15.34
N THR A 229 -36.21 -26.90 -15.69
CA THR A 229 -36.08 -28.27 -15.21
C THR A 229 -34.60 -28.71 -15.20
N PRO A 230 -34.11 -29.46 -14.21
CA PRO A 230 -32.71 -29.86 -14.20
C PRO A 230 -32.40 -30.75 -15.41
N THR A 231 -31.47 -30.30 -16.26
CA THR A 231 -30.94 -31.11 -17.36
C THR A 231 -30.02 -32.17 -16.79
N VAL A 232 -30.43 -33.44 -16.86
CA VAL A 232 -29.58 -34.59 -16.59
C VAL A 232 -28.54 -34.67 -17.72
N ILE A 233 -27.28 -34.40 -17.41
CA ILE A 233 -26.16 -34.61 -18.32
C ILE A 233 -25.78 -36.09 -18.22
N SER A 234 -26.12 -36.88 -19.24
CA SER A 234 -25.69 -38.27 -19.35
C SER A 234 -24.24 -38.32 -19.82
N PHE A 235 -23.35 -38.94 -19.04
CA PHE A 235 -21.99 -39.24 -19.47
C PHE A 235 -22.01 -40.51 -20.34
N PRO A 236 -21.42 -40.51 -21.55
CA PRO A 236 -21.22 -41.76 -22.28
C PRO A 236 -20.18 -42.60 -21.52
N VAL A 237 -20.63 -43.73 -20.97
CA VAL A 237 -19.73 -44.79 -20.49
C VAL A 237 -19.04 -45.36 -21.72
N ARG A 238 -17.70 -45.36 -21.75
CA ARG A 238 -16.93 -46.13 -22.74
C ARG A 238 -17.31 -47.61 -22.59
N GLU A 239 -17.77 -48.21 -23.68
CA GLU A 239 -18.24 -49.61 -23.73
C GLU A 239 -17.14 -50.66 -23.50
N ASP A 240 -15.88 -50.26 -23.41
CA ASP A 240 -14.72 -51.18 -23.31
C ASP A 240 -14.41 -51.72 -21.91
N ILE A 241 -15.16 -51.37 -20.85
CA ILE A 241 -14.84 -51.81 -19.47
C ILE A 241 -15.69 -53.02 -19.01
N ARG A 242 -16.73 -53.41 -19.75
CA ARG A 242 -17.60 -54.53 -19.34
C ARG A 242 -16.94 -55.90 -19.52
N ASP A 243 -16.15 -56.07 -20.57
CA ASP A 243 -15.52 -57.37 -20.90
C ASP A 243 -14.25 -57.63 -20.08
N GLU A 244 -13.60 -56.59 -19.56
CA GLU A 244 -12.39 -56.72 -18.74
C GLU A 244 -12.72 -57.12 -17.28
N ILE A 245 -13.88 -56.68 -16.76
CA ILE A 245 -14.34 -57.04 -15.40
C ILE A 245 -14.91 -58.46 -15.34
N LEU A 246 -15.50 -58.98 -16.43
CA LEU A 246 -16.05 -60.35 -16.47
C LEU A 246 -14.98 -61.43 -16.66
N ARG A 247 -13.76 -61.09 -17.11
CA ARG A 247 -12.64 -62.04 -17.22
C ARG A 247 -11.78 -62.14 -15.96
N SER A 248 -11.87 -61.18 -15.03
CA SER A 248 -11.08 -61.21 -13.78
C SER A 248 -11.82 -61.86 -12.60
N ALA A 249 -12.96 -62.51 -12.83
CA ALA A 249 -13.79 -63.16 -11.81
C ALA A 249 -14.16 -64.62 -12.14
N SER A 250 -13.34 -65.32 -12.94
CA SER A 250 -13.32 -66.79 -13.04
C SER A 250 -11.98 -67.33 -12.56
#